data_AF-A0A2M6ZXS6-F1
#
_entry.id   AF-A0A2M6ZXS6-F1
#
_cell.length_a   1.000
_cell.length_b   1.000
_cell.length_c   1.000
_cell.angle_alpha   90.00
_cell.angle_beta   90.00
_cell.angle_gamma   90.00
#
_symmetry.space_group_name_H-M   'P 1'
#
loop_
_entity.id
_entity.type
_entity.pdbx_description
1 polymer ?
#
loop_
_entity_poly.entity_id
_entity_poly.type
_entity_poly.pdbx_seq_one_letter_code
_entity_poly.pdbx_strand_id
1 'polypeptide(L)' 'MPTEFRNEPFTDFTNHENKKLMESALTKVASEFDREYPIVIGKENIITENKIKSFNPSNKTEIVGIAQKGT' A
#
# COMPACT_ATOMS: atom_id res chain seq x y z
N MET A 1 0.49 -19.70 25.21
CA MET A 1 1.88 -19.43 24.76
C MET A 1 1.84 -19.20 23.27
N PRO A 2 2.56 -18.20 22.72
CA PRO A 2 2.65 -18.06 21.26
C PRO A 2 3.26 -19.34 20.67
N THR A 3 2.85 -19.68 19.45
CA THR A 3 3.46 -20.77 18.68
C THR A 3 4.94 -20.47 18.44
N GLU A 4 5.75 -21.51 18.24
CA GLU A 4 7.15 -21.32 17.87
C GLU A 4 7.29 -20.46 16.60
N PHE A 5 8.34 -19.64 16.56
CA PHE A 5 8.64 -18.81 15.42
C PHE A 5 8.90 -19.68 14.18
N ARG A 6 8.30 -19.29 13.06
CA ARG A 6 8.55 -19.84 11.73
C ARG A 6 8.46 -18.74 10.69
N ASN A 7 9.24 -18.86 9.62
CA ASN A 7 9.14 -17.93 8.49
C ASN A 7 7.77 -18.04 7.81
N GLU A 8 7.28 -16.92 7.26
CA GLU A 8 6.09 -16.90 6.42
C GLU A 8 6.41 -17.61 5.09
N PRO A 9 5.62 -18.61 4.66
CA PRO A 9 5.83 -19.28 3.38
C PRO A 9 5.54 -18.33 2.21
N PHE A 10 6.27 -18.49 1.11
CA PHE A 10 5.94 -17.77 -0.12
C PHE A 10 4.61 -18.24 -0.70
N THR A 11 3.86 -17.32 -1.29
CA THR A 11 2.65 -17.64 -2.06
C THR A 11 3.04 -18.36 -3.35
N ASP A 12 2.51 -19.56 -3.54
CA ASP A 12 2.69 -20.31 -4.79
C ASP A 12 1.74 -19.77 -5.87
N PHE A 13 2.27 -18.96 -6.78
CA PHE A 13 1.53 -18.45 -7.92
C PHE A 13 1.39 -19.44 -9.08
N THR A 14 1.87 -20.69 -8.98
CA THR A 14 1.48 -21.71 -9.97
C THR A 14 0.04 -22.18 -9.76
N ASN A 15 -0.48 -22.06 -8.52
CA ASN A 15 -1.89 -22.25 -8.21
C ASN A 15 -2.75 -21.11 -8.77
N HIS A 16 -3.77 -21.48 -9.55
CA HIS A 16 -4.68 -20.54 -10.21
C HIS A 16 -5.45 -19.65 -9.22
N GLU A 17 -5.87 -20.18 -8.07
CA GLU A 17 -6.62 -19.39 -7.08
C GLU A 17 -5.76 -18.26 -6.50
N ASN A 18 -4.47 -18.52 -6.25
CA ASN A 18 -3.55 -17.51 -5.76
C ASN A 18 -3.32 -16.38 -6.78
N LYS A 19 -3.24 -16.71 -8.08
CA LYS A 19 -3.16 -15.69 -9.14
C LYS A 19 -4.41 -14.81 -9.15
N LYS A 20 -5.59 -15.43 -9.13
CA LYS A 20 -6.88 -14.72 -9.13
C LYS A 20 -7.02 -13.77 -7.93
N LEU A 21 -6.58 -14.21 -6.75
CA LEU A 21 -6.56 -13.35 -5.56
C LEU A 21 -5.62 -12.15 -5.73
N MET A 22 -4.45 -12.36 -6.32
CA MET A 22 -3.51 -11.27 -6.61
C MET A 22 -4.06 -10.27 -7.64
N GLU A 23 -4.67 -10.75 -8.72
CA GLU A 23 -5.30 -9.89 -9.74
C GLU A 23 -6.44 -9.05 -9.16
N SER A 24 -7.26 -9.66 -8.29
CA SER A 24 -8.31 -8.95 -7.55
C SER A 24 -7.73 -7.90 -6.60
N ALA A 25 -6.65 -8.24 -5.89
CA ALA A 25 -5.96 -7.30 -4.99
C ALA A 25 -5.35 -6.11 -5.76
N LEU A 26 -4.71 -6.36 -6.91
CA LEU A 26 -4.17 -5.31 -7.79
C LEU A 26 -5.29 -4.38 -8.28
N THR A 27 -6.41 -4.94 -8.72
CA THR A 27 -7.57 -4.16 -9.18
C THR A 27 -8.14 -3.29 -8.07
N LYS A 28 -8.26 -3.86 -6.86
CA LYS A 28 -8.74 -3.13 -5.69
C LYS A 28 -7.79 -1.98 -5.34
N VAL A 29 -6.48 -2.25 -5.22
CA VAL A 29 -5.50 -1.22 -4.85
C VAL A 29 -5.41 -0.12 -5.91
N ALA A 30 -5.51 -0.45 -7.20
CA ALA A 30 -5.57 0.54 -8.27
C ALA A 30 -6.77 1.49 -8.13
N SER A 31 -7.92 0.99 -7.64
CA SER A 31 -9.09 1.84 -7.36
C SER A 31 -8.91 2.78 -6.16
N GLU A 32 -7.89 2.54 -5.33
CA GLU A 32 -7.54 3.35 -4.16
C GLU A 32 -6.39 4.32 -4.43
N PHE A 33 -5.92 4.44 -5.68
CA PHE A 33 -4.91 5.41 -6.09
C PHE A 33 -5.37 6.87 -5.86
N ASP A 34 -4.41 7.80 -5.87
CA ASP A 34 -4.60 9.22 -5.50
C ASP A 34 -5.10 9.47 -4.08
N ARG A 35 -5.24 8.44 -3.23
CA ARG A 35 -5.67 8.62 -1.84
C ARG A 35 -4.64 9.39 -1.02
N GLU A 36 -5.14 10.25 -0.14
CA GLU A 36 -4.32 11.00 0.80
C GLU A 36 -4.14 10.27 2.14
N TYR A 37 -2.92 10.26 2.65
CA TYR A 37 -2.53 9.58 3.89
C TYR A 37 -1.97 10.59 4.91
N PRO A 38 -2.61 10.75 6.08
CA PRO A 38 -2.14 11.65 7.13
C PRO A 38 -0.82 11.19 7.75
N ILE A 39 -0.11 12.11 8.39
CA ILE A 39 0.95 11.76 9.35
C ILE A 39 0.27 11.26 10.63
N VAL A 40 0.78 10.19 11.23
CA VAL A 40 0.27 9.68 12.51
C VAL A 40 1.31 9.95 13.62
N ILE A 41 0.99 10.86 14.55
CA ILE A 41 1.84 11.17 15.72
C ILE A 41 1.00 11.00 16.98
N GLY A 42 1.43 10.15 17.90
CA GLY A 42 0.69 9.93 19.15
C GLY A 42 -0.71 9.34 18.95
N LYS A 43 -0.95 8.62 17.84
CA LYS A 43 -2.26 8.10 17.37
C LYS A 43 -3.19 9.16 16.77
N GLU A 44 -2.76 10.41 16.68
CA GLU A 44 -3.51 11.48 16.02
C GLU A 44 -3.13 11.59 14.55
N ASN A 45 -4.13 11.85 13.70
CA ASN A 45 -3.95 12.07 12.27
C ASN A 45 -3.73 13.55 11.98
N ILE A 46 -2.61 13.88 11.35
CA ILE A 46 -2.20 15.25 11.06
C ILE A 46 -2.15 15.46 9.55
N ILE A 47 -2.83 16.52 9.09
CA ILE A 47 -2.82 16.98 7.70
C ILE A 47 -1.97 18.25 7.62
N THR A 48 -1.14 18.35 6.58
CA THR A 48 -0.24 19.48 6.35
C THR A 48 -0.51 20.12 5.00
N GLU A 49 -0.07 21.36 4.79
CA GLU A 49 -0.21 22.01 3.48
C GLU A 49 0.69 21.36 2.42
N ASN A 50 1.92 21.03 2.81
CA ASN A 50 2.87 20.37 1.93
C ASN A 50 2.57 18.87 1.82
N LYS A 51 2.65 18.33 0.60
CA LYS A 51 2.37 16.92 0.30
C LYS A 51 3.49 16.31 -0.52
N ILE A 52 3.64 14.99 -0.41
CA ILE A 52 4.55 14.15 -1.20
C ILE A 52 3.69 13.26 -2.08
N LYS A 53 3.83 13.41 -3.41
CA LYS A 53 3.19 12.53 -4.38
C LYS A 53 4.09 11.32 -4.65
N SER A 54 3.55 10.12 -4.43
CA SER A 54 4.21 8.87 -4.79
C SER A 54 3.76 8.44 -6.17
N PHE A 55 4.70 8.28 -7.10
CA PHE A 55 4.42 7.92 -8.49
C PHE A 55 4.70 6.45 -8.76
N ASN A 56 3.93 5.84 -9.66
CA ASN A 56 4.19 4.49 -10.15
C ASN A 56 5.48 4.50 -11.00
N PRO A 57 6.54 3.74 -10.65
CA PRO A 57 7.76 3.69 -11.47
C PRO A 57 7.53 3.09 -12.87
N SER A 58 6.52 2.22 -13.03
CA SER A 58 6.12 1.64 -14.31
C SER A 58 5.30 2.61 -15.17
N ASN A 59 4.69 3.64 -14.56
CA ASN A 59 3.93 4.69 -15.22
C ASN A 59 4.09 6.03 -14.49
N LYS A 60 5.04 6.86 -14.94
CA LYS A 60 5.48 8.08 -14.22
C LYS A 60 4.41 9.17 -14.08
N THR A 61 3.30 9.09 -14.80
CA THR A 61 2.18 10.04 -14.68
C THR A 61 1.09 9.58 -13.73
N GLU A 62 1.15 8.33 -13.27
CA GLU A 62 0.17 7.74 -12.36
C GLU A 62 0.63 7.89 -10.91
N ILE A 63 -0.25 8.46 -10.07
CA ILE A 63 0.01 8.69 -8.65
C ILE A 63 -0.63 7.55 -7.85
N VAL A 64 0.19 6.80 -7.12
CA VAL A 64 -0.28 5.67 -6.29
C VAL A 64 -0.80 6.13 -4.92
N GLY A 65 -0.38 7.31 -4.46
CA GLY A 65 -0.81 7.87 -3.18
C GLY A 65 -0.13 9.19 -2.86
N ILE A 66 -0.72 9.93 -1.93
CA ILE A 66 -0.28 11.26 -1.51
C ILE A 66 -0.08 11.27 0.00
N ALA A 67 1.16 11.42 0.46
CA ALA A 67 1.49 11.49 1.89
C ALA A 67 1.63 12.95 2.35
N GLN A 68 1.24 13.25 3.58
CA GLN A 68 1.49 14.55 4.20
C GLN A 68 2.98 14.73 4.52
N LYS A 69 3.55 15.92 4.29
CA LYS A 69 4.98 16.21 4.50
C LYS A 69 5.18 16.87 5.86
N GLY A 70 5.94 16.21 6.73
CA GLY A 70 6.38 16.78 8.01
C GLY A 70 7.31 17.98 7.81
N THR A 71 7.27 18.91 8.76
CA THR A 71 8.11 20.11 8.83
C THR A 71 9.02 20.06 10.04
#